data_AF-A0A938BQC2-F1
#
_entry.id   AF-A0A938BQC2-F1
#
_cell.length_a   1.000
_cell.length_b   1.000
_cell.length_c   1.000
_cell.angle_alpha   90.00
_cell.angle_beta   90.00
_cell.angle_gamma   90.00
#
_symmetry.space_group_name_H-M   'P 1'
#
loop_
_entity.id
_entity.type
_entity.pdbx_description
1 polymer ?
#
loop_
_entity_poly.entity_id
_entity_poly.type
_entity_poly.pdbx_seq_one_letter_code
_entity_poly.pdbx_strand_id
1 'polypeptide(L)' 'WSNCVKRRSENHDATTAAMAVGVLERRLGWKEILGRRLFPGRLKLSRRWQSYYERKVPSPIYGPRLAQHARAYAF' A
#
# COMPACT_ATOMS: atom_id res chain seq x y z
N TRP A 1 0.36 -0.04 2.05
CA TRP A 1 1.34 -0.87 2.80
C TRP A 1 2.06 -0.09 3.88
N SER A 2 2.80 0.99 3.55
CA SER A 2 3.51 1.79 4.56
C SER A 2 2.61 2.29 5.70
N ASN A 3 1.35 2.62 5.39
CA ASN A 3 0.34 3.04 6.37
C ASN A 3 0.01 2.00 7.45
N CYS A 4 0.35 0.72 7.23
CA CYS A 4 0.14 -0.37 8.19
C CYS A 4 1.35 -0.61 9.10
N VAL A 5 2.53 -0.09 8.71
CA VAL A 5 3.82 -0.35 9.38
C VAL A 5 4.37 0.90 10.04
N LYS A 6 4.35 2.03 9.32
CA LYS A 6 4.90 3.28 9.82
C LYS A 6 3.94 3.89 10.84
N ARG A 7 4.53 4.44 11.90
CA ARG A 7 3.80 5.31 12.82
C ARG A 7 3.26 6.51 12.05
N ARG A 8 2.10 7.00 12.46
CA ARG A 8 1.49 8.19 11.88
C ARG A 8 2.28 9.46 12.20
N SER A 9 2.88 9.52 13.39
CA SER A 9 3.73 10.60 13.85
C SER A 9 4.97 10.02 14.54
N GLU A 10 6.10 10.70 14.43
CA GLU A 10 7.32 10.35 15.16
C GLU A 10 7.24 10.76 16.65
N ASN A 11 6.40 11.76 16.96
CA ASN A 11 6.27 12.38 18.28
C ASN A 11 5.08 11.86 19.11
N HIS A 12 4.26 10.97 18.57
CA HIS A 12 3.07 10.43 19.26
C HIS A 12 3.10 8.89 19.31
N ASP A 13 2.08 8.32 19.95
CA ASP A 13 1.88 6.89 20.16
C ASP A 13 2.12 6.03 18.91
N ALA A 14 2.38 4.74 19.15
CA ALA A 14 2.72 3.75 18.14
C ALA A 14 1.63 3.49 17.06
N THR A 15 0.55 4.27 17.06
CA THR A 15 -0.58 4.22 16.13
C THR A 15 -0.14 4.48 14.69
N THR A 16 -0.58 3.59 13.81
CA THR A 16 -0.36 3.72 12.35
C THR A 16 -1.57 4.40 11.69
N ALA A 17 -1.39 4.91 10.47
CA ALA A 17 -2.50 5.51 9.73
C ALA A 17 -3.64 4.50 9.48
N ALA A 18 -3.32 3.23 9.21
CA ALA A 18 -4.31 2.17 9.06
C ALA A 18 -5.08 1.89 10.36
N MET A 19 -4.43 2.00 11.51
CA MET A 19 -5.11 1.89 12.80
C MET A 19 -6.05 3.05 13.07
N ALA A 20 -5.61 4.28 12.76
CA ALA A 20 -6.41 5.48 12.99
C ALA A 20 -7.73 5.49 12.19
N VAL A 21 -7.80 4.79 11.05
CA VAL A 21 -9.02 4.66 10.25
C VAL A 21 -9.75 3.32 10.48
N GLY A 22 -9.38 2.55 11.50
CA GLY A 22 -10.04 1.30 11.88
C GLY A 22 -9.80 0.12 10.93
N VAL A 23 -8.84 0.21 10.00
CA VAL A 23 -8.50 -0.89 9.08
C VAL A 23 -7.69 -1.99 9.78
N LEU A 24 -6.97 -1.63 10.84
CA LEU A 24 -6.18 -2.57 11.64
C LEU A 24 -6.30 -2.25 13.13
N GLU A 25 -6.38 -3.27 13.96
CA GLU A 25 -6.34 -3.11 15.43
C GLU A 25 -4.91 -3.02 15.97
N ARG A 26 -3.94 -3.56 15.22
CA ARG A 26 -2.52 -3.52 15.58
C ARG A 26 -1.63 -3.15 14.39
N ARG A 27 -0.45 -2.63 14.72
CA ARG A 27 0.62 -2.38 13.75
C ARG A 27 1.12 -3.71 13.16
N LEU A 28 1.38 -3.71 11.85
CA LEU A 28 2.04 -4.82 11.16
C LEU A 28 3.55 -4.56 11.02
N GLY A 29 4.33 -5.64 11.00
CA GLY A 29 5.73 -5.62 10.60
C GLY A 29 5.93 -5.75 9.09
N TRP A 30 7.13 -5.38 8.60
CA TRP A 30 7.47 -5.55 7.18
C TRP A 30 7.43 -7.02 6.74
N LYS A 31 7.89 -7.95 7.59
CA LYS A 31 7.82 -9.39 7.30
C LYS A 31 6.39 -9.87 7.07
N GLU A 32 5.45 -9.43 7.90
CA GLU A 32 4.02 -9.79 7.76
C GLU A 32 3.42 -9.23 6.47
N ILE A 33 3.73 -7.96 6.15
CA ILE A 33 3.29 -7.33 4.89
C ILE A 33 3.84 -8.11 3.69
N LEU A 34 5.15 -8.37 3.67
CA LEU A 34 5.80 -9.01 2.52
C LEU A 34 5.38 -10.48 2.37
N GLY A 35 5.08 -11.18 3.46
CA GLY A 35 4.55 -12.54 3.41
C GLY A 35 3.12 -12.63 2.87
N ARG A 36 2.34 -11.55 2.94
CA ARG A 36 0.93 -11.51 2.46
C ARG A 36 0.76 -10.78 1.14
N ARG A 37 1.72 -9.94 0.76
CA ARG A 37 1.60 -9.08 -0.43
C ARG A 37 1.67 -9.91 -1.70
N LEU A 38 0.75 -9.65 -2.62
CA LEU A 38 0.77 -10.22 -3.96
C LEU A 38 1.78 -9.47 -4.83
N PHE A 39 2.78 -10.16 -5.38
CA PHE A 39 3.77 -9.55 -6.27
C PHE A 39 3.46 -9.89 -7.72
N PRO A 40 3.18 -8.89 -8.59
CA PRO A 40 2.82 -9.15 -9.99
C PRO A 40 3.85 -9.97 -10.78
N GLY A 41 5.15 -9.83 -10.51
CA GLY A 41 6.18 -10.66 -11.17
C GLY A 41 6.31 -12.08 -10.63
N ARG A 42 5.67 -12.41 -9.49
CA ARG A 42 5.67 -13.77 -8.91
C ARG A 42 4.35 -14.51 -9.08
N LEU A 43 3.24 -13.77 -9.19
CA LEU A 43 1.89 -14.30 -9.29
C LEU A 43 1.12 -13.57 -10.37
N LYS A 44 0.45 -14.32 -11.24
CA LYS A 44 -0.46 -13.74 -12.24
C LYS A 44 -1.68 -13.14 -11.54
N LEU A 45 -1.74 -11.82 -11.47
CA LEU A 45 -2.86 -11.11 -10.88
C LEU A 45 -4.01 -10.95 -11.88
N SER A 46 -5.23 -10.76 -11.37
CA SER A 46 -6.34 -10.34 -12.22
C SER A 46 -6.11 -8.92 -12.77
N ARG A 47 -6.71 -8.61 -13.91
CA ARG A 47 -6.55 -7.31 -14.59
C ARG A 47 -6.87 -6.12 -13.68
N ARG A 48 -7.85 -6.28 -12.79
CA ARG A 48 -8.23 -5.25 -11.81
C ARG A 48 -7.11 -4.98 -10.82
N TRP A 49 -6.55 -6.04 -10.21
CA TRP A 49 -5.44 -5.90 -9.27
C TRP A 49 -4.17 -5.35 -9.93
N GLN A 50 -3.89 -5.77 -11.16
CA GLN A 50 -2.78 -5.25 -11.94
C GLN A 50 -2.92 -3.73 -12.18
N SER A 51 -4.13 -3.27 -12.50
CA SER A 51 -4.41 -1.83 -12.70
C SER A 51 -4.20 -1.00 -11.43
N TYR A 52 -4.49 -1.55 -10.24
CA TYR A 52 -4.16 -0.90 -8.97
C TYR A 52 -2.65 -0.84 -8.71
N TYR A 53 -1.92 -1.91 -9.02
CA TYR A 53 -0.46 -1.95 -8.89
C TYR A 53 0.25 -0.95 -9.80
N GLU A 54 -0.23 -0.80 -11.03
CA GLU A 54 0.29 0.16 -12.02
C GLU A 54 -0.16 1.61 -11.75
N ARG A 55 -1.03 1.82 -10.74
CA ARG A 55 -1.66 3.11 -10.41
C ARG A 55 -2.46 3.70 -11.58
N LYS A 56 -3.06 2.83 -12.40
CA LYS A 56 -3.99 3.22 -13.47
C LYS A 56 -5.38 3.60 -12.94
N VAL A 57 -5.73 3.12 -11.75
CA VAL A 57 -6.98 3.49 -11.08
C VAL A 57 -6.79 4.85 -10.39
N PRO A 58 -7.50 5.91 -10.81
CA PRO A 58 -7.35 7.23 -10.22
C PRO A 58 -7.85 7.24 -8.77
N SER A 59 -7.09 7.89 -7.90
CA SER A 59 -7.55 8.20 -6.55
C SER A 59 -8.35 9.50 -6.61
N PRO A 60 -9.57 9.57 -6.02
CA PRO A 60 -10.37 10.79 -6.00
C PRO A 60 -9.63 12.01 -5.44
N ILE A 61 -8.72 11.78 -4.50
CA ILE A 61 -7.95 12.84 -3.83
C ILE A 61 -6.87 13.44 -4.75
N TYR A 62 -6.30 12.63 -5.64
CA TYR A 62 -5.16 13.03 -6.48
C TYR A 62 -5.55 13.37 -7.92
N GLY A 63 -6.68 12.86 -8.40
CA GLY A 63 -7.19 13.10 -9.75
C GLY A 63 -6.08 12.93 -10.82
N PRO A 64 -5.91 13.90 -11.74
CA PRO A 64 -4.93 13.82 -12.82
C PRO A 64 -3.47 13.91 -12.37
N ARG A 65 -3.19 14.30 -11.12
CA ARG A 65 -1.81 14.40 -10.59
C ARG A 65 -1.25 13.06 -10.12
N LEU A 66 -2.05 11.99 -10.19
CA LEU A 66 -1.58 10.66 -9.81
C LEU A 66 -0.55 10.15 -10.81
N ALA A 67 0.72 10.20 -10.43
CA ALA A 67 1.79 9.61 -11.23
C ALA A 67 1.60 8.09 -11.36
N GLN A 68 1.51 7.63 -12.60
CA GLN A 68 1.50 6.20 -12.91
C GLN A 68 2.83 5.56 -12.50
N HIS A 69 2.78 4.29 -12.11
CA HIS A 69 3.98 3.61 -11.66
C HIS A 69 4.83 3.18 -12.86
N ALA A 70 5.93 3.91 -13.11
CA ALA A 70 6.88 3.59 -14.17
C ALA A 70 8.09 2.74 -13.69
N ARG A 71 8.16 2.38 -12.40
CA ARG A 71 9.37 1.75 -11.83
C ARG A 71 9.34 0.22 -11.91
N ALA A 72 10.44 -0.34 -12.41
CA ALA A 72 10.71 -1.76 -12.59
C ALA A 72 10.70 -2.59 -11.29
N TYR A 73 11.16 -2.03 -10.16
CA TYR A 73 11.33 -2.78 -8.90
C TYR A 73 10.04 -3.14 -8.15
N ALA A 74 8.87 -2.76 -8.67
CA ALA A 74 7.58 -3.19 -8.14
C ALA A 74 7.02 -4.43 -8.84
N PHE A 75 7.68 -4.88 -9.92
CA PHE A 75 7.36 -6.12 -10.65
C PHE A 75 8.25 -7.25 -10.14
#